data_AF-A0A2E6JL57-F1
#
_entry.id   AF-A0A2E6JL57-F1
#
_cell.length_a   1.000
_cell.length_b   1.000
_cell.length_c   1.000
_cell.angle_alpha   90.00
_cell.angle_beta   90.00
_cell.angle_gamma   90.00
#
_symmetry.space_group_name_H-M   'P 1'
#
loop_
_entity.id
_entity.type
_entity.pdbx_description
1 polymer ?
#
loop_
_entity_poly.entity_id
_entity_poly.type
_entity_poly.pdbx_seq_one_letter_code
_entity_poly.pdbx_strand_id
1 'polypeptide(L)' 'MGRIILHIHGKLKNRNLRALFEEYTGRLGNRISVVTHSEKHNPAEYVENLPKTTMLLDEIGQQISSVDLIKEL' A
#
# COMPACT_ATOMS: atom_id res chain seq x y z
N MET A 1 -12.74 -14.46 -2.29
CA MET A 1 -12.78 -13.02 -2.63
C MET A 1 -11.44 -12.43 -2.26
N GLY A 2 -10.73 -11.83 -3.23
CA GLY A 2 -9.37 -11.33 -3.05
C GLY A 2 -9.28 -10.30 -1.93
N ARG A 3 -8.23 -10.38 -1.12
CA ARG A 3 -7.95 -9.41 -0.06
C ARG A 3 -6.77 -8.55 -0.50
N ILE A 4 -6.94 -7.23 -0.49
CA ILE A 4 -5.86 -6.28 -0.81
C ILE A 4 -4.91 -6.24 0.37
N ILE A 5 -3.61 -6.42 0.14
CA ILE A 5 -2.58 -6.28 1.17
C ILE A 5 -1.72 -5.06 0.82
N LEU A 6 -1.85 -4.01 1.63
CA LEU A 6 -1.07 -2.79 1.48
C LEU A 6 0.18 -2.88 2.35
N HIS A 7 1.34 -2.99 1.71
CA HIS A 7 2.64 -2.97 2.38
C HIS A 7 3.19 -1.54 2.40
N ILE A 8 3.46 -1.02 3.60
CA ILE A 8 3.99 0.32 3.81
C ILE A 8 5.35 0.23 4.49
N HIS A 9 6.35 0.89 3.92
CA HIS A 9 7.64 1.06 4.56
C HIS A 9 7.63 2.33 5.43
N GLY A 10 7.77 2.14 6.74
CA GLY A 10 7.81 3.22 7.72
C GLY A 10 6.46 3.62 8.30
N LYS A 11 6.48 4.65 9.16
CA LYS A 11 5.29 5.05 9.94
C LYS A 11 4.76 6.41 9.50
N LEU A 12 3.44 6.53 9.42
CA LEU A 12 2.76 7.82 9.27
C LEU A 12 2.99 8.69 10.53
N LYS A 13 3.93 9.64 10.43
CA LYS A 13 4.30 10.55 11.54
C LYS A 13 3.31 11.71 11.70
N ASN A 14 2.68 12.15 10.61
CA ASN A 14 1.69 13.23 10.64
C ASN A 14 0.31 12.72 11.11
N ARG A 15 -0.23 13.33 12.16
CA ARG A 15 -1.52 12.96 12.76
C ARG A 15 -2.70 13.07 11.79
N ASN A 16 -2.75 14.12 10.97
CA ASN A 16 -3.84 14.36 10.04
C ASN A 16 -3.83 13.33 8.91
N LEU A 17 -2.63 13.02 8.38
CA LEU A 17 -2.48 11.97 7.35
C LEU A 17 -2.85 10.60 7.91
N ARG A 18 -2.47 10.31 9.17
CA ARG A 18 -2.85 9.06 9.82
C ARG A 18 -4.36 8.93 10.00
N ALA A 19 -5.04 10.00 10.44
CA ALA A 19 -6.50 9.99 10.58
C ALA A 19 -7.20 9.74 9.24
N LEU A 20 -6.75 10.41 8.18
CA LEU A 20 -7.28 10.21 6.83
C LEU A 20 -7.05 8.78 6.33
N PHE A 21 -5.85 8.23 6.57
CA PHE A 21 -5.54 6.84 6.24
C PHE A 21 -6.44 5.83 6.98
N GLU A 22 -6.63 6.02 8.28
CA GLU A 22 -7.51 5.19 9.12
C GLU A 22 -8.98 5.27 8.64
N GLU A 23 -9.43 6.45 8.22
CA GLU A 23 -10.78 6.63 7.68
C GLU A 23 -11.01 5.82 6.39
N TYR A 24 -10.11 5.92 5.41
CA TYR A 24 -10.27 5.20 4.15
C TYR A 24 -10.09 3.68 4.30
N THR A 25 -9.14 3.26 5.13
CA THR A 25 -8.97 1.82 5.44
C THR A 25 -10.18 1.27 6.19
N GLY A 26 -10.76 2.05 7.10
CA GLY A 26 -12.02 1.72 7.79
C GLY A 26 -13.20 1.54 6.82
N ARG A 27 -13.34 2.41 5.82
CA ARG A 27 -14.38 2.28 4.77
C ARG A 27 -14.24 1.01 3.93
N LEU A 28 -13.01 0.56 3.68
CA LEU A 28 -12.73 -0.69 2.95
C LEU A 28 -12.95 -1.95 3.81
N GLY A 29 -12.84 -1.81 5.13
CA GLY A 29 -13.10 -2.88 6.10
C GLY A 29 -12.27 -4.14 5.83
N ASN A 30 -12.93 -5.29 5.81
CA ASN A 30 -12.26 -6.60 5.65
C ASN A 30 -11.64 -6.84 4.27
N ARG A 31 -11.86 -5.95 3.29
CA ARG A 31 -11.28 -6.06 1.95
C ARG A 31 -9.81 -5.68 1.91
N ILE A 32 -9.30 -4.98 2.93
CA ILE A 32 -7.92 -4.51 3.00
C ILE A 32 -7.20 -5.03 4.27
N SER A 33 -5.90 -5.30 4.15
CA SER A 33 -4.97 -5.50 5.25
C SER A 33 -3.81 -4.55 5.10
N VAL A 34 -3.42 -3.86 6.16
CA VAL A 34 -2.24 -2.99 6.14
C VAL A 34 -1.12 -3.68 6.90
N VAL A 35 0.04 -3.82 6.26
CA VAL A 35 1.26 -4.35 6.87
C VAL A 35 2.29 -3.24 6.87
N THR A 36 2.65 -2.77 8.07
CA THR A 36 3.64 -1.71 8.25
C THR A 36 4.99 -2.32 8.61
N HIS A 37 5.98 -2.05 7.78
CA HIS A 37 7.37 -2.49 7.96
C HIS A 37 8.22 -1.35 8.56
N SER A 38 9.26 -1.69 9.32
CA SER A 38 10.08 -0.70 10.02
C SER A 38 10.96 0.10 9.06
N GLU A 39 11.15 1.41 9.31
CA GLU A 39 12.08 2.29 8.57
C GLU A 39 13.56 1.87 8.66
N LYS A 40 13.88 0.90 9.52
CA LYS A 40 15.25 0.44 9.77
C LYS A 40 15.82 -0.46 8.66
N HIS A 41 14.98 -0.91 7.73
CA HIS A 41 15.43 -1.72 6.61
C HIS A 41 15.91 -0.85 5.45
N ASN A 42 16.91 -1.33 4.72
CA ASN A 42 17.33 -0.69 3.48
C ASN A 42 16.15 -0.74 2.48
N PRO A 43 15.77 0.37 1.82
CA PRO A 43 14.69 0.38 0.85
C PRO A 43 14.81 -0.69 -0.26
N ALA A 44 16.04 -1.01 -0.71
CA ALA A 44 16.25 -2.04 -1.72
C ALA A 44 15.92 -3.44 -1.18
N GLU A 45 16.43 -3.76 0.02
CA GLU A 45 16.16 -5.01 0.73
C GLU A 45 14.66 -5.16 1.07
N TYR A 46 14.00 -4.05 1.40
CA TYR A 46 12.56 -4.03 1.62
C TYR A 46 11.78 -4.50 0.39
N VAL A 47 12.09 -3.94 -0.79
CA VAL A 47 11.41 -4.29 -2.04
C VAL A 47 11.68 -5.75 -2.43
N GLU A 48 12.90 -6.23 -2.26
CA GLU A 48 13.26 -7.63 -2.54
C GLU A 48 12.49 -8.65 -1.67
N ASN A 49 12.14 -8.26 -0.44
CA ASN A 49 11.40 -9.09 0.50
C ASN A 49 9.87 -9.05 0.29
N LEU A 50 9.36 -8.22 -0.62
CA LEU A 50 7.93 -8.18 -0.94
C LEU A 50 7.51 -9.39 -1.80
N PRO A 51 6.24 -9.84 -1.69
CA PRO A 51 5.72 -10.86 -2.58
C PRO A 51 5.88 -10.45 -4.06
N LYS A 52 6.28 -11.39 -4.93
CA LYS A 52 6.47 -11.11 -6.37
C LYS A 52 5.20 -10.66 -7.10
N THR A 53 4.04 -10.87 -6.50
CA THR A 53 2.72 -10.44 -7.01
C THR A 53 2.34 -9.02 -6.57
N THR A 54 3.26 -8.29 -5.93
CA THR A 54 2.99 -6.93 -5.43
C THR A 54 3.07 -5.91 -6.56
N MET A 55 2.08 -5.02 -6.62
CA MET A 55 2.16 -3.82 -7.46
C MET A 55 2.96 -2.74 -6.73
N LEU A 56 4.06 -2.29 -7.32
CA LEU A 56 4.87 -1.21 -6.78
C LEU A 56 4.31 0.14 -7.23
N LEU A 57 4.14 1.07 -6.29
CA LEU A 57 3.81 2.45 -6.59
C LEU A 57 5.11 3.23 -6.81
N ASP A 58 5.39 3.57 -8.07
CA ASP A 58 6.60 4.26 -8.51
C ASP A 58 6.21 5.46 -9.38
N GLU A 59 6.96 6.56 -9.24
CA GLU A 59 6.78 7.80 -10.00
C GLU A 59 7.10 7.64 -11.49
N ILE A 60 7.96 6.68 -11.84
CA ILE A 60 8.33 6.35 -13.23
C ILE A 60 7.47 5.18 -13.76
N GLY A 61 6.52 4.69 -12.97
CA GLY A 61 5.65 3.57 -13.31
C GLY A 61 4.58 3.89 -14.38
N GLN A 62 3.78 2.89 -14.71
CA GLN A 62 2.64 3.08 -15.61
C GLN A 62 1.55 3.90 -14.92
N GLN A 63 1.11 4.98 -15.57
CA GLN A 63 -0.06 5.73 -15.11
C GLN A 63 -1.33 4.97 -15.49
N ILE A 64 -2.17 4.72 -14.49
CA ILE A 64 -3.40 3.94 -14.64
C ILE A 64 -4.57 4.83 -14.17
N SER A 65 -5.65 4.87 -14.96
CA SER A 65 -6.87 5.59 -14.58
C SER A 65 -7.64 4.82 -13.51
N SER A 66 -8.50 5.49 -12.74
CA SER A 66 -9.33 4.81 -11.73
C SER A 66 -10.22 3.71 -12.33
N VAL A 67 -10.66 3.87 -13.58
CA VAL A 67 -11.50 2.88 -14.28
C VAL A 67 -10.68 1.65 -14.67
N ASP A 68 -9.44 1.86 -15.10
CA ASP A 68 -8.57 0.75 -15.50
C ASP A 68 -8.01 0.00 -14.29
N LEU A 69 -7.73 0.70 -13.19
CA LEU A 69 -7.31 0.08 -11.93
C LEU A 69 -8.34 -0.93 -11.41
N ILE A 70 -9.64 -0.64 -11.55
CA ILE A 70 -10.70 -1.56 -11.11
C ILE A 70 -10.74 -2.84 -11.96
N LYS A 71 -10.27 -2.81 -13.20
CA LYS A 71 -10.22 -4.01 -14.06
C LYS A 71 -9.05 -4.93 -13.69
N GLU A 72 -7.99 -4.38 -13.10
CA GLU A 72 -6.79 -5.09 -12.67
C GLU A 72 -6.89 -5.64 -11.23
N LEU A 73 -7.90 -5.21 -10.46
CA LEU A 73 -8.16 -5.61 -9.06
C LEU A 73 -9.18 -6.75 -8.94
#